data_AF-A0A7S3I390-F1
#
_entry.id   AF-A0A7S3I390-F1
#
_cell.length_a   1.000
_cell.length_b   1.000
_cell.length_c   1.000
_cell.angle_alpha   90.00
_cell.angle_beta   90.00
_cell.angle_gamma   90.00
#
_symmetry.space_group_name_H-M   'P 1'
#
loop_
_entity.id
_entity.type
_entity.pdbx_description
1 polymer ?
#
loop_
_entity_poly.entity_id
_entity_poly.type
_entity_poly.pdbx_seq_one_letter_code
_entity_poly.pdbx_strand_id
1 'polypeptide(L)'
;MNTPENREQMAEIMFETFNVKGLFIGVQATLALYAQVANTSEGGGASRDLSNISEMTGTVIDSGDGVTHVFPVCDGYVISSCVKHIPLAGRDITNYTLQSLKDRGEQFKAGDANEIAAKIKEKYGYVCKDVLKEFNSFDKKTMDEATGQMVQSNKFKRFVHRTLNGNMVELDVGYERFLGPEMFFHPEFVHKDFMKPLGEVVDDAIQSCPTEYRIKLYNNIVLSGGSTLFKGFDTRLKGQVQNILDQRMALFNQISGSNETMSCEVAQNMVQRYAVWFGGSVLGSHEAFPQICKTREQYEEYGPSICRHNAISGSM
;
A
#
# COMPACT_ATOMS: atom_id res chain seq x y z
N MET A 1 -11.20 -5.13 -9.56
CA MET A 1 -12.05 -3.91 -9.41
C MET A 1 -13.48 -4.35 -9.13
N ASN A 2 -14.26 -3.54 -8.40
CA ASN A 2 -15.66 -3.83 -8.15
C ASN A 2 -16.46 -3.70 -9.46
N THR A 3 -17.07 -4.79 -9.94
CA THR A 3 -17.79 -4.82 -11.22
C THR A 3 -19.06 -3.97 -11.14
N PRO A 4 -19.59 -3.50 -12.28
CA PRO A 4 -20.85 -2.76 -12.30
C PRO A 4 -22.00 -3.54 -11.63
N GLU A 5 -22.07 -4.85 -11.82
CA GLU A 5 -23.10 -5.73 -11.26
C GLU A 5 -23.02 -5.78 -9.73
N ASN A 6 -21.81 -5.86 -9.18
CA ASN A 6 -21.61 -5.81 -7.73
C ASN A 6 -21.99 -4.43 -7.14
N ARG A 7 -21.84 -3.34 -7.91
CA ARG A 7 -22.28 -2.00 -7.49
C ARG A 7 -23.80 -1.91 -7.45
N GLU A 8 -24.49 -2.54 -8.40
CA GLU A 8 -25.96 -2.61 -8.42
C GLU A 8 -26.49 -3.41 -7.22
N GLN A 9 -25.91 -4.58 -6.94
CA GLN A 9 -26.28 -5.39 -5.77
C GLN A 9 -26.05 -4.64 -4.45
N MET A 10 -24.95 -3.88 -4.35
CA MET A 10 -24.71 -3.03 -3.19
C MET A 10 -25.76 -1.93 -3.06
N ALA A 11 -26.17 -1.32 -4.18
CA ALA A 11 -27.22 -0.30 -4.19
C ALA A 11 -28.59 -0.88 -3.79
N GLU A 12 -28.95 -2.05 -4.31
CA GLU A 12 -30.16 -2.79 -3.95
C GLU A 12 -30.25 -3.03 -2.44
N ILE A 13 -29.20 -3.57 -1.82
CA ILE A 13 -29.15 -3.78 -0.37
C ILE A 13 -29.34 -2.44 0.39
N MET A 14 -28.62 -1.40 -0.02
CA MET A 14 -28.64 -0.12 0.69
C MET A 14 -29.98 0.62 0.57
N PHE A 15 -30.57 0.66 -0.63
CA PHE A 15 -31.83 1.36 -0.86
C PHE A 15 -33.04 0.52 -0.46
N GLU A 16 -33.10 -0.76 -0.83
CA GLU A 16 -34.29 -1.59 -0.60
C GLU A 16 -34.36 -2.15 0.81
N THR A 17 -33.22 -2.54 1.40
CA THR A 17 -33.21 -3.12 2.76
C THR A 17 -33.02 -2.05 3.83
N PHE A 18 -32.01 -1.18 3.67
CA PHE A 18 -31.66 -0.19 4.70
C PHE A 18 -32.34 1.16 4.55
N ASN A 19 -33.07 1.37 3.45
CA ASN A 19 -33.80 2.60 3.16
C ASN A 19 -32.95 3.88 3.27
N VAL A 20 -31.70 3.82 2.80
CA VAL A 20 -30.84 5.02 2.80
C VAL A 20 -31.38 6.11 1.87
N LYS A 21 -31.15 7.37 2.24
CA LYS A 21 -31.60 8.53 1.45
C LYS A 21 -30.69 8.84 0.26
N GLY A 22 -29.42 8.44 0.36
CA GLY A 22 -28.46 8.58 -0.72
C GLY A 22 -27.27 7.65 -0.52
N LEU A 23 -26.62 7.32 -1.62
CA LEU A 23 -25.50 6.38 -1.68
C LEU A 23 -24.41 6.92 -2.60
N PHE A 24 -23.16 6.76 -2.16
CA PHE A 24 -21.97 7.01 -2.98
C PHE A 24 -21.01 5.83 -2.84
N ILE A 25 -20.61 5.24 -3.97
CA ILE A 25 -19.65 4.12 -4.01
C ILE A 25 -18.32 4.65 -4.55
N GLY A 26 -17.41 5.02 -3.63
CA GLY A 26 -16.10 5.57 -3.97
C GLY A 26 -15.08 4.50 -4.39
N VAL A 27 -14.16 4.88 -5.28
CA VAL A 27 -13.02 4.03 -5.67
C VAL A 27 -11.90 4.20 -4.63
N GLN A 28 -11.43 3.09 -4.08
CA GLN A 28 -10.46 3.07 -2.98
C GLN A 28 -9.20 3.87 -3.28
N ALA A 29 -8.62 3.69 -4.48
CA ALA A 29 -7.45 4.43 -4.92
C ALA A 29 -7.68 5.95 -4.92
N THR A 30 -8.79 6.40 -5.49
CA THR A 30 -9.11 7.83 -5.53
C THR A 30 -9.33 8.40 -4.13
N LEU A 31 -9.95 7.65 -3.22
CA LEU A 31 -10.11 8.06 -1.81
C LEU A 31 -8.77 8.11 -1.07
N ALA A 32 -7.86 7.18 -1.31
CA ALA A 32 -6.52 7.20 -0.73
C ALA A 32 -5.69 8.40 -1.24
N LEU A 33 -5.80 8.73 -2.52
CA LEU A 33 -5.19 9.93 -3.10
C LEU A 33 -5.80 11.20 -2.48
N TYR A 34 -7.13 11.24 -2.35
CA TYR A 34 -7.84 12.35 -1.71
C TYR A 34 -7.43 12.55 -0.25
N ALA A 35 -7.21 11.44 0.48
CA ALA A 35 -6.68 11.49 1.84
C ALA A 35 -5.31 12.17 1.89
N GLN A 36 -4.45 11.99 0.89
CA GLN A 36 -3.16 12.66 0.86
C GLN A 36 -3.30 14.16 0.63
N VAL A 37 -4.07 14.58 -0.37
CA VAL A 37 -4.35 15.99 -0.67
C VAL A 37 -4.95 16.71 0.56
N ALA A 38 -5.89 16.07 1.24
CA ALA A 38 -6.51 16.60 2.44
C ALA A 38 -5.55 16.74 3.64
N ASN A 39 -4.47 15.95 3.70
CA ASN A 39 -3.49 15.97 4.79
C ASN A 39 -2.32 16.94 4.57
N THR A 40 -2.00 17.30 3.32
CA THR A 40 -0.86 18.18 2.98
C THR A 40 -1.18 19.68 3.13
N SER A 41 -2.41 20.03 3.51
CA SER A 41 -2.81 21.41 3.80
C SER A 41 -2.22 21.85 5.15
N GLU A 42 -1.04 22.47 5.15
CA GLU A 42 -0.46 23.10 6.35
C GLU A 42 -1.46 24.11 6.94
N GLY A 43 -1.96 23.82 8.16
CA GLY A 43 -2.83 24.74 8.90
C GLY A 43 -4.15 24.15 9.43
N GLY A 44 -4.41 22.85 9.30
CA GLY A 44 -5.60 22.23 9.91
C GLY A 44 -6.95 22.69 9.33
N GLY A 45 -6.93 23.54 8.30
CA GLY A 45 -8.00 23.70 7.35
C GLY A 45 -7.64 22.90 6.12
N ALA A 46 -8.39 21.84 5.84
CA ALA A 46 -8.35 21.20 4.52
C ALA A 46 -8.38 22.30 3.46
N SER A 47 -7.47 22.26 2.48
CA SER A 47 -7.76 22.89 1.21
C SER A 47 -9.04 22.23 0.70
N ARG A 48 -10.17 22.87 0.98
CA ARG A 48 -11.53 22.41 0.63
C ARG A 48 -11.81 22.63 -0.86
N ASP A 49 -10.81 23.05 -1.62
CA ASP A 49 -11.01 23.35 -3.02
C ASP A 49 -10.92 22.05 -3.84
N LEU A 50 -12.03 21.32 -3.85
CA LEU A 50 -12.29 20.19 -4.76
C LEU A 50 -12.12 20.58 -6.25
N SER A 51 -12.01 21.88 -6.56
CA SER A 51 -11.86 22.37 -7.92
C SER A 51 -10.48 22.12 -8.51
N ASN A 52 -9.44 21.88 -7.69
CA ASN A 52 -8.10 21.62 -8.21
C ASN A 52 -7.92 20.14 -8.59
N ILE A 53 -8.67 19.73 -9.62
CA ILE A 53 -8.61 18.39 -10.26
C ILE A 53 -7.16 17.99 -10.60
N SER A 54 -6.29 18.98 -10.84
CA SER A 54 -4.87 18.80 -11.11
C SER A 54 -4.11 18.07 -9.98
N GLU A 55 -4.58 18.16 -8.74
CA GLU A 55 -4.00 17.49 -7.55
C GLU A 55 -4.49 16.03 -7.40
N MET A 56 -5.55 15.66 -8.13
CA MET A 56 -6.11 14.30 -8.16
C MET A 56 -5.45 13.40 -9.22
N THR A 57 -4.18 13.66 -9.52
CA THR A 57 -3.33 12.82 -10.38
C THR A 57 -2.17 12.23 -9.57
N GLY A 58 -2.05 10.90 -9.57
CA GLY A 58 -0.99 10.19 -8.84
C GLY A 58 -1.09 8.68 -8.99
N THR A 59 -0.04 7.97 -8.58
CA THR A 59 0.00 6.50 -8.58
C THR A 59 -0.23 5.98 -7.17
N VAL A 60 -1.35 5.30 -6.93
CA VAL A 60 -1.67 4.76 -5.61
C VAL A 60 -1.25 3.30 -5.52
N ILE A 61 -0.45 2.98 -4.51
CA ILE A 61 -0.06 1.62 -4.17
C ILE A 61 -0.86 1.20 -2.95
N ASP A 62 -1.86 0.34 -3.16
CA ASP A 62 -2.71 -0.17 -2.08
C ASP A 62 -2.32 -1.60 -1.75
N SER A 63 -1.73 -1.80 -0.56
CA SER A 63 -1.27 -3.11 -0.08
C SER A 63 -1.97 -3.48 1.22
N GLY A 64 -2.94 -4.39 1.10
CA GLY A 64 -3.71 -4.93 2.22
C GLY A 64 -3.19 -6.28 2.71
N ASP A 65 -4.09 -7.10 3.27
CA ASP A 65 -3.77 -8.47 3.69
C ASP A 65 -3.76 -9.46 2.53
N GLY A 66 -4.65 -9.30 1.54
CA GLY A 66 -4.86 -10.31 0.49
C GLY A 66 -4.13 -10.06 -0.83
N VAL A 67 -3.99 -8.79 -1.25
CA VAL A 67 -3.41 -8.44 -2.56
C VAL A 67 -2.82 -7.03 -2.50
N THR A 68 -1.85 -6.78 -3.36
CA THR A 68 -1.31 -5.44 -3.62
C THR A 68 -1.68 -4.96 -5.01
N HIS A 69 -2.11 -3.71 -5.11
CA HIS A 69 -2.52 -3.08 -6.36
C HIS A 69 -1.72 -1.82 -6.63
N VAL A 70 -1.45 -1.56 -7.90
CA VAL A 70 -0.91 -0.28 -8.38
C VAL A 70 -1.96 0.38 -9.28
N PHE A 71 -2.49 1.50 -8.82
CA PHE A 71 -3.55 2.26 -9.48
C PHE A 71 -3.02 3.61 -9.99
N PRO A 72 -2.82 3.78 -11.29
CA PRO A 72 -2.64 5.11 -11.86
C PRO A 72 -3.97 5.86 -11.87
N VAL A 73 -4.00 7.02 -11.20
CA VAL A 73 -5.14 7.92 -11.13
C VAL A 73 -4.79 9.19 -11.90
N CYS A 74 -5.63 9.58 -12.85
CA CYS A 74 -5.47 10.78 -13.66
C CYS A 74 -6.75 11.60 -13.55
N ASP A 75 -6.62 12.85 -13.09
CA ASP A 75 -7.74 13.79 -12.91
C ASP A 75 -8.92 13.19 -12.12
N GLY A 76 -8.61 12.38 -11.10
CA GLY A 76 -9.59 11.69 -10.24
C GLY A 76 -10.11 10.35 -10.79
N TYR A 77 -9.76 9.98 -12.01
CA TYR A 77 -10.18 8.73 -12.65
C TYR A 77 -9.07 7.68 -12.62
N VAL A 78 -9.42 6.44 -12.26
CA VAL A 78 -8.48 5.31 -12.36
C VAL A 78 -8.40 4.84 -13.80
N ILE A 79 -7.19 4.83 -14.38
CA ILE A 79 -6.97 4.27 -15.72
C ILE A 79 -6.94 2.74 -15.61
N SER A 80 -8.12 2.14 -15.72
CA SER A 80 -8.37 0.71 -15.47
C SER A 80 -7.48 -0.23 -16.28
N SER A 81 -7.17 0.11 -17.54
CA SER A 81 -6.29 -0.67 -18.42
C SER A 81 -4.82 -0.68 -17.99
N CYS A 82 -4.41 0.27 -17.16
CA CYS A 82 -3.04 0.44 -16.70
C CYS A 82 -2.82 -0.08 -15.27
N VAL A 83 -3.88 -0.52 -14.59
CA VAL A 83 -3.81 -1.11 -13.25
C VAL A 83 -2.99 -2.38 -13.28
N LYS A 84 -2.09 -2.53 -12.31
CA LYS A 84 -1.29 -3.75 -12.12
C LYS A 84 -1.64 -4.40 -10.79
N HIS A 85 -1.62 -5.74 -10.80
CA HIS A 85 -1.90 -6.57 -9.64
C HIS A 85 -0.65 -7.34 -9.25
N ILE A 86 -0.38 -7.40 -7.95
CA ILE A 86 0.75 -8.13 -7.38
C ILE A 86 0.17 -9.19 -6.45
N PRO A 87 0.43 -10.49 -6.68
CA PRO A 87 -0.06 -11.60 -5.86
C PRO A 87 0.76 -11.75 -4.57
N LEU A 88 1.09 -10.62 -3.92
CA LEU A 88 1.82 -10.56 -2.66
C LEU A 88 1.20 -9.48 -1.77
N ALA A 89 0.99 -9.81 -0.52
CA ALA A 89 0.36 -8.93 0.46
C ALA A 89 0.72 -9.32 1.89
N GLY A 90 0.04 -8.71 2.86
CA GLY A 90 0.29 -8.91 4.29
C GLY A 90 0.20 -10.37 4.74
N ARG A 91 -0.65 -11.19 4.10
CA ARG A 91 -0.79 -12.63 4.38
C ARG A 91 0.43 -13.42 3.97
N ASP A 92 1.00 -13.14 2.81
CA ASP A 92 2.20 -13.82 2.31
C ASP A 92 3.40 -13.54 3.23
N ILE A 93 3.52 -12.30 3.72
CA ILE A 93 4.50 -11.92 4.74
C ILE A 93 4.28 -12.68 6.04
N THR A 94 3.05 -12.75 6.53
CA THR A 94 2.72 -13.51 7.74
C THR A 94 3.07 -15.00 7.57
N ASN A 95 2.75 -15.60 6.42
CA ASN A 95 3.06 -16.99 6.12
C ASN A 95 4.57 -17.24 6.05
N TYR A 96 5.33 -16.33 5.42
CA TYR A 96 6.78 -16.39 5.37
C TYR A 96 7.41 -16.28 6.77
N THR A 97 6.96 -15.33 7.58
CA THR A 97 7.40 -15.16 8.98
C THR A 97 7.12 -16.42 9.78
N LEU A 98 5.93 -17.01 9.63
CA LEU A 98 5.57 -18.26 10.29
C LEU A 98 6.50 -19.41 9.88
N GLN A 99 6.77 -19.56 8.58
CA GLN A 99 7.65 -20.61 8.08
C GLN A 99 9.08 -20.44 8.60
N SER A 100 9.60 -19.22 8.59
CA SER A 100 10.93 -18.89 9.10
C SER A 100 11.11 -19.22 10.59
N LEU A 101 10.08 -18.98 11.41
CA LEU A 101 10.08 -19.35 12.83
C LEU A 101 10.09 -20.87 13.02
N LYS A 102 9.30 -21.61 12.22
CA LYS A 102 9.28 -23.08 12.24
C LYS A 102 10.62 -23.68 11.82
N ASP A 103 11.23 -23.17 10.75
CA ASP A 103 12.49 -23.68 10.22
C ASP A 103 13.64 -23.49 11.21
N ARG A 104 13.56 -22.47 12.07
CA ARG A 104 14.48 -22.24 13.19
C ARG A 104 14.20 -23.09 14.43
N GLY A 105 13.12 -23.86 14.46
CA GLY A 105 12.75 -24.72 15.58
C GLY A 105 12.09 -24.02 16.76
N GLU A 106 11.59 -22.79 16.55
CA GLU A 106 10.86 -22.05 17.59
C GLU A 106 9.58 -22.78 18.01
N GLN A 107 9.35 -22.90 19.31
CA GLN A 107 8.28 -23.74 19.87
C GLN A 107 7.03 -22.93 20.19
N PHE A 108 5.96 -23.17 19.45
CA PHE A 108 4.64 -22.59 19.70
C PHE A 108 3.52 -23.53 19.24
N LYS A 109 2.33 -23.36 19.81
CA LYS A 109 1.17 -24.19 19.45
C LYS A 109 0.60 -23.77 18.10
N ALA A 110 0.05 -24.74 17.37
CA ALA A 110 -0.59 -24.48 16.07
C ALA A 110 -1.74 -23.46 16.15
N GLY A 111 -2.47 -23.41 17.27
CA GLY A 111 -3.57 -22.46 17.48
C GLY A 111 -3.12 -21.00 17.58
N ASP A 112 -1.90 -20.73 18.08
CA ASP A 112 -1.37 -19.38 18.26
C ASP A 112 -0.47 -18.94 17.07
N ALA A 113 -0.18 -19.85 16.14
CA ALA A 113 0.83 -19.70 15.10
C ALA A 113 0.65 -18.44 14.22
N ASN A 114 -0.55 -18.25 13.67
CA ASN A 114 -0.85 -17.11 12.79
C ASN A 114 -0.83 -15.78 13.54
N GLU A 115 -1.33 -15.76 14.79
CA GLU A 115 -1.34 -14.56 15.62
C GLU A 115 0.07 -14.13 16.01
N ILE A 116 0.92 -15.09 16.41
CA ILE A 116 2.34 -14.86 16.70
C ILE A 116 3.04 -14.27 15.49
N ALA A 117 2.91 -14.89 14.31
CA ALA A 117 3.56 -14.42 13.10
C ALA A 117 3.07 -13.02 12.67
N ALA A 118 1.76 -12.74 12.77
CA ALA A 118 1.21 -11.42 12.48
C ALA A 118 1.75 -10.35 13.46
N LYS A 119 1.78 -10.64 14.76
CA LYS A 119 2.33 -9.71 15.77
C LYS A 119 3.83 -9.47 15.58
N ILE A 120 4.59 -10.50 15.21
CA ILE A 120 6.03 -10.38 14.92
C ILE A 120 6.25 -9.50 13.70
N LYS A 121 5.51 -9.76 12.61
CA LYS A 121 5.52 -8.96 11.38
C LYS A 121 5.27 -7.48 11.68
N GLU A 122 4.18 -7.17 12.39
CA GLU A 122 3.76 -5.80 12.68
C GLU A 122 4.72 -5.07 13.64
N LYS A 123 5.27 -5.79 14.63
CA LYS A 123 6.11 -5.19 15.67
C LYS A 123 7.57 -5.04 15.27
N TYR A 124 8.12 -6.01 14.54
CA TYR A 124 9.55 -6.09 14.27
C TYR A 124 9.93 -6.02 12.81
N GLY A 125 8.96 -6.08 11.89
CA GLY A 125 9.18 -6.03 10.44
C GLY A 125 9.69 -4.66 9.97
N TYR A 126 10.66 -4.65 9.05
CA TYR A 126 11.16 -3.43 8.39
C TYR A 126 11.77 -3.76 7.03
N VAL A 127 11.92 -2.76 6.17
CA VAL A 127 12.61 -2.88 4.89
C VAL A 127 14.06 -2.47 5.07
N CYS A 128 14.99 -3.32 4.63
CA CYS A 128 16.42 -3.03 4.66
C CYS A 128 16.87 -2.31 3.37
N LYS A 129 18.04 -1.66 3.40
CA LYS A 129 18.64 -1.04 2.20
C LYS A 129 19.38 -2.05 1.32
N ASP A 130 20.04 -3.01 1.97
CA ASP A 130 20.91 -4.00 1.35
C ASP A 130 20.82 -5.28 2.16
N VAL A 131 20.28 -6.33 1.53
CA VAL A 131 19.97 -7.62 2.15
C VAL A 131 21.24 -8.29 2.67
N LEU A 132 22.32 -8.31 1.86
CA LEU A 132 23.58 -8.96 2.21
C LEU A 132 24.28 -8.26 3.38
N LYS A 133 24.29 -6.92 3.37
CA LYS A 133 24.82 -6.16 4.51
C LYS A 133 23.99 -6.37 5.77
N GLU A 134 22.67 -6.47 5.65
CA GLU A 134 21.80 -6.73 6.78
C GLU A 134 22.06 -8.13 7.36
N PHE A 135 22.14 -9.18 6.54
CA PHE A 135 22.55 -10.53 6.98
C PHE A 135 23.87 -10.51 7.75
N ASN A 136 24.91 -9.92 7.17
CA ASN A 136 26.22 -9.80 7.83
C ASN A 136 26.14 -9.07 9.18
N SER A 137 25.19 -8.15 9.35
CA SER A 137 24.99 -7.45 10.63
C SER A 137 24.32 -8.31 11.71
N PHE A 138 23.52 -9.29 11.31
CA PHE A 138 22.93 -10.28 12.21
C PHE A 138 23.92 -11.38 12.59
N ASP A 139 24.83 -11.75 11.68
CA ASP A 139 25.82 -12.81 11.89
C ASP A 139 27.04 -12.35 12.71
N LYS A 140 27.28 -11.03 12.78
CA LYS A 140 28.30 -10.45 13.65
C LYS A 140 27.97 -10.74 15.12
N LYS A 141 28.73 -11.66 15.72
CA LYS A 141 28.68 -11.92 17.15
C LYS A 141 29.11 -10.67 17.91
N THR A 142 28.35 -10.32 18.93
CA THR A 142 28.67 -9.20 19.84
C THR A 142 29.17 -9.76 21.16
N MET A 143 30.12 -9.07 21.78
CA MET A 143 30.58 -9.45 23.12
C MET A 143 29.56 -8.94 24.14
N ASP A 144 29.04 -9.84 24.96
CA ASP A 144 28.20 -9.47 26.10
C ASP A 144 29.09 -8.88 27.21
N GLU A 145 28.89 -7.60 27.52
CA GLU A 145 29.69 -6.86 28.52
C GLU A 145 29.56 -7.46 29.93
N ALA A 146 28.45 -8.16 30.23
CA ALA A 146 28.21 -8.75 31.53
C ALA A 146 28.85 -10.14 31.70
N THR A 147 28.98 -10.91 30.62
CA THR A 147 29.44 -12.32 30.68
C THR A 147 30.77 -12.57 29.97
N GLY A 148 31.25 -11.59 29.18
CA GLY A 148 32.47 -11.71 28.36
C GLY A 148 32.34 -12.71 27.20
N GLN A 149 31.15 -13.25 26.94
CA GLN A 149 30.91 -14.25 25.91
C GLN A 149 30.47 -13.61 24.59
N MET A 150 30.83 -14.27 23.48
CA MET A 150 30.34 -13.92 22.15
C MET A 150 28.88 -14.39 22.01
N VAL A 151 27.93 -13.45 22.13
CA VAL A 151 26.50 -13.68 21.98
C VAL A 151 26.02 -13.32 20.57
N GLN A 152 24.83 -13.80 20.20
CA GLN A 152 24.16 -13.40 18.96
C GLN A 152 24.02 -11.87 18.89
N SER A 153 24.04 -11.34 17.67
CA SER A 153 23.89 -9.90 17.41
C SER A 153 22.68 -9.34 18.17
N ASN A 154 22.83 -8.14 18.74
CA ASN A 154 21.75 -7.36 19.38
C ASN A 154 20.55 -7.05 18.44
N LYS A 155 20.67 -7.43 17.17
CA LYS A 155 19.62 -7.44 16.15
C LYS A 155 18.59 -8.56 16.35
N PHE A 156 18.94 -9.69 16.96
CA PHE A 156 17.93 -10.66 17.40
C PHE A 156 17.09 -10.03 18.52
N LYS A 157 15.77 -10.23 18.47
CA LYS A 157 14.83 -9.69 19.46
C LYS A 157 14.05 -10.81 20.10
N ARG A 158 13.86 -10.74 21.41
CA ARG A 158 12.92 -11.61 22.12
C ARG A 158 11.50 -11.09 21.94
N PHE A 159 10.61 -12.00 21.62
CA PHE A 159 9.17 -11.76 21.55
C PHE A 159 8.48 -12.66 22.56
N VAL A 160 7.69 -12.05 23.44
CA VAL A 160 6.89 -12.76 24.43
C VAL A 160 5.43 -12.69 24.02
N HIS A 161 4.79 -13.84 23.95
CA HIS A 161 3.38 -13.99 23.60
C HIS A 161 2.63 -14.74 24.70
N ARG A 162 1.45 -14.24 25.07
CA ARG A 162 0.53 -14.93 25.95
C ARG A 162 -0.41 -15.78 25.11
N THR A 163 -0.23 -17.10 25.18
CA THR A 163 -1.06 -18.08 24.47
C THR A 163 -2.51 -18.05 24.96
N LEU A 164 -3.42 -18.62 24.17
CA LEU A 164 -4.83 -18.78 24.54
C LEU A 164 -5.04 -19.50 25.88
N ASN A 165 -4.12 -20.38 26.27
CA ASN A 165 -4.17 -21.12 27.54
C ASN A 165 -3.59 -20.31 28.72
N GLY A 166 -3.18 -19.07 28.50
CA GLY A 166 -2.62 -18.19 29.52
C GLY A 166 -1.10 -18.35 29.76
N ASN A 167 -0.47 -19.37 29.17
CA ASN A 167 0.98 -19.59 29.26
C ASN A 167 1.74 -18.54 28.45
N MET A 168 2.90 -18.14 28.94
CA MET A 168 3.85 -17.31 28.21
C MET A 168 4.74 -18.18 27.33
N VAL A 169 4.91 -17.78 26.07
CA VAL A 169 5.88 -18.35 25.14
C VAL A 169 6.85 -17.24 24.75
N GLU A 170 8.13 -17.56 24.79
CA GLU A 170 9.21 -16.66 24.38
C GLU A 170 9.86 -17.22 23.12
N LEU A 171 10.04 -16.35 22.13
CA LEU A 171 10.54 -16.69 20.81
C LEU A 171 11.65 -15.71 20.44
N ASP A 172 12.70 -16.20 19.81
CA ASP A 172 13.68 -15.32 19.19
C ASP A 172 13.16 -14.85 17.82
N VAL A 173 13.45 -13.60 17.48
CA VAL A 173 13.01 -12.95 16.24
C VAL A 173 14.24 -12.41 15.51
N GLY A 174 14.50 -12.95 14.32
CA GLY A 174 15.77 -12.82 13.60
C GLY A 174 15.61 -12.24 12.20
N TYR A 175 16.01 -13.00 11.19
CA TYR A 175 16.07 -12.57 9.79
C TYR A 175 14.71 -12.28 9.17
N GLU A 176 13.64 -12.92 9.66
CA GLU A 176 12.27 -12.70 9.20
C GLU A 176 11.81 -11.24 9.34
N ARG A 177 12.50 -10.46 10.19
CA ARG A 177 12.26 -9.02 10.37
C ARG A 177 12.48 -8.22 9.10
N PHE A 178 13.54 -8.50 8.33
CA PHE A 178 13.80 -7.79 7.09
C PHE A 178 13.45 -8.61 5.85
N LEU A 179 13.55 -9.94 5.93
CA LEU A 179 13.23 -10.82 4.80
C LEU A 179 11.73 -10.89 4.50
N GLY A 180 10.86 -10.75 5.51
CA GLY A 180 9.42 -10.71 5.29
C GLY A 180 9.03 -9.57 4.33
N PRO A 181 9.30 -8.30 4.66
CA PRO A 181 9.01 -7.19 3.76
C PRO A 181 9.83 -7.18 2.46
N GLU A 182 10.98 -7.86 2.41
CA GLU A 182 11.82 -7.93 1.22
C GLU A 182 11.11 -8.59 0.03
N MET A 183 10.07 -9.41 0.26
CA MET A 183 9.30 -10.03 -0.83
C MET A 183 8.65 -9.04 -1.80
N PHE A 184 8.41 -7.78 -1.39
CA PHE A 184 7.96 -6.76 -2.33
C PHE A 184 9.04 -6.36 -3.35
N PHE A 185 10.31 -6.48 -2.96
CA PHE A 185 11.46 -6.03 -3.73
C PHE A 185 12.22 -7.19 -4.39
N HIS A 186 12.09 -8.40 -3.84
CA HIS A 186 12.56 -9.66 -4.38
C HIS A 186 11.47 -10.74 -4.22
N PRO A 187 10.40 -10.71 -5.04
CA PRO A 187 9.29 -11.66 -4.97
C PRO A 187 9.68 -13.13 -5.13
N GLU A 188 10.79 -13.38 -5.81
CA GLU A 188 11.36 -14.70 -6.09
C GLU A 188 11.64 -15.54 -4.83
N PHE A 189 11.73 -14.89 -3.67
CA PHE A 189 11.94 -15.59 -2.39
C PHE A 189 10.71 -16.38 -1.93
N VAL A 190 9.51 -16.00 -2.37
CA VAL A 190 8.25 -16.52 -1.81
C VAL A 190 7.29 -17.02 -2.89
N HIS A 191 7.23 -16.34 -4.04
CA HIS A 191 6.29 -16.69 -5.09
C HIS A 191 7.00 -17.37 -6.25
N LYS A 192 6.47 -18.50 -6.73
CA LYS A 192 7.08 -19.28 -7.84
C LYS A 192 6.82 -18.70 -9.23
N ASP A 193 5.68 -18.03 -9.41
CA ASP A 193 5.25 -17.54 -10.72
C ASP A 193 5.35 -16.03 -10.87
N PHE A 194 5.73 -15.30 -9.80
CA PHE A 194 5.77 -13.84 -9.79
C PHE A 194 7.13 -13.41 -9.26
N MET A 195 7.92 -12.77 -10.14
CA MET A 195 9.33 -12.45 -9.91
C MET A 195 9.61 -10.95 -10.01
N LYS A 196 8.58 -10.14 -10.30
CA LYS A 196 8.77 -8.74 -10.69
C LYS A 196 8.77 -7.82 -9.47
N PRO A 197 9.88 -7.12 -9.16
CA PRO A 197 9.94 -6.20 -8.03
C PRO A 197 8.89 -5.10 -8.12
N LEU A 198 8.40 -4.64 -6.96
CA LEU A 198 7.37 -3.61 -6.86
C LEU A 198 7.72 -2.34 -7.64
N GLY A 199 8.97 -1.87 -7.58
CA GLY A 199 9.41 -0.69 -8.32
C GLY A 199 9.22 -0.81 -9.84
N GLU A 200 9.45 -1.99 -10.40
CA GLU A 200 9.21 -2.23 -11.83
C GLU A 200 7.73 -2.38 -12.17
N VAL A 201 6.91 -2.94 -11.27
CA VAL A 201 5.45 -2.99 -11.47
C VAL A 201 4.86 -1.58 -11.48
N VAL A 202 5.37 -0.70 -10.63
CA VAL A 202 4.98 0.72 -10.59
C VAL A 202 5.37 1.41 -11.90
N ASP A 203 6.60 1.22 -12.35
CA ASP A 203 7.06 1.74 -13.64
C ASP A 203 6.19 1.23 -14.80
N ASP A 204 5.91 -0.07 -14.88
CA ASP A 204 5.03 -0.66 -15.91
C ASP A 204 3.63 -0.03 -15.92
N ALA A 205 3.05 0.19 -14.74
CA ALA A 205 1.72 0.81 -14.61
C ALA A 205 1.74 2.23 -15.18
N ILE A 206 2.76 3.02 -14.82
CA ILE A 206 2.91 4.41 -15.27
C ILE A 206 3.24 4.47 -16.76
N GLN A 207 4.14 3.62 -17.26
CA GLN A 207 4.49 3.54 -18.67
C GLN A 207 3.33 3.08 -19.56
N SER A 208 2.40 2.30 -19.01
CA SER A 208 1.16 1.92 -19.71
C SER A 208 0.18 3.10 -19.84
N CYS A 209 0.36 4.18 -19.07
CA CYS A 209 -0.52 5.37 -19.13
C CYS A 209 -0.15 6.32 -20.29
N PRO A 210 -1.05 7.24 -20.68
CA PRO A 210 -0.76 8.28 -21.65
C PRO A 210 0.44 9.15 -21.23
N THR A 211 1.29 9.50 -22.20
CA THR A 211 2.59 10.17 -21.95
C THR A 211 2.45 11.47 -21.16
N GLU A 212 1.39 12.24 -21.40
CA GLU A 212 1.10 13.52 -20.73
C GLU A 212 0.93 13.43 -19.21
N TYR A 213 0.55 12.26 -18.68
CA TYR A 213 0.37 12.06 -17.24
C TYR A 213 1.59 11.45 -16.55
N ARG A 214 2.52 10.83 -17.29
CA ARG A 214 3.58 9.98 -16.69
C ARG A 214 4.45 10.73 -15.69
N ILE A 215 4.89 11.94 -16.02
CA ILE A 215 5.71 12.77 -15.12
C ILE A 215 4.94 13.08 -13.82
N LYS A 216 3.65 13.44 -13.93
CA LYS A 216 2.80 13.70 -12.76
C LYS A 216 2.62 12.43 -11.92
N LEU A 217 2.45 11.28 -12.55
CA LEU A 217 2.30 9.99 -11.89
C LEU A 217 3.57 9.53 -11.14
N TYR A 218 4.77 9.81 -11.68
CA TYR A 218 6.04 9.54 -10.98
C TYR A 218 6.28 10.50 -9.81
N ASN A 219 5.92 11.78 -9.97
CA ASN A 219 6.09 12.81 -8.94
C ASN A 219 5.03 12.75 -7.83
N ASN A 220 4.08 11.80 -7.89
CA ASN A 220 3.07 11.65 -6.86
C ASN A 220 2.68 10.18 -6.68
N ILE A 221 3.57 9.39 -6.09
CA ILE A 221 3.30 8.01 -5.70
C ILE A 221 2.79 8.00 -4.25
N VAL A 222 1.57 7.51 -4.05
CA VAL A 222 0.86 7.50 -2.76
C VAL A 222 0.78 6.09 -2.22
N LEU A 223 1.14 5.91 -0.94
CA LEU A 223 1.04 4.63 -0.26
C LEU A 223 -0.28 4.50 0.52
N SER A 224 -0.93 3.36 0.39
CA SER A 224 -2.16 2.98 1.10
C SER A 224 -2.08 1.56 1.64
N GLY A 225 -2.74 1.33 2.78
CA GLY A 225 -2.93 -0.01 3.35
C GLY A 225 -1.88 -0.40 4.39
N GLY A 226 -2.23 -1.37 5.23
CA GLY A 226 -1.39 -1.76 6.39
C GLY A 226 -0.02 -2.33 6.01
N SER A 227 0.11 -2.97 4.85
CA SER A 227 1.34 -3.64 4.43
C SER A 227 2.37 -2.68 3.82
N THR A 228 2.01 -1.41 3.61
CA THR A 228 2.95 -0.35 3.19
C THR A 228 3.60 0.38 4.38
N LEU A 229 3.22 0.06 5.62
CA LEU A 229 3.68 0.72 6.85
C LEU A 229 5.06 0.26 7.35
N PHE A 230 5.71 -0.67 6.66
CA PHE A 230 7.04 -1.12 7.07
C PHE A 230 8.04 0.05 7.00
N LYS A 231 8.83 0.19 8.07
CA LYS A 231 9.88 1.22 8.12
C LYS A 231 10.83 1.06 6.94
N GLY A 232 11.03 2.13 6.17
CA GLY A 232 11.93 2.16 5.02
C GLY A 232 11.32 1.69 3.70
N PHE A 233 10.04 1.31 3.68
CA PHE A 233 9.35 0.85 2.47
C PHE A 233 9.30 1.94 1.38
N ASP A 234 8.92 3.16 1.77
CA ASP A 234 8.89 4.37 0.95
C ASP A 234 10.24 4.67 0.31
N THR A 235 11.30 4.67 1.13
CA THR A 235 12.64 5.04 0.69
C THR A 235 13.21 3.98 -0.25
N ARG A 236 12.95 2.69 0.03
CA ARG A 236 13.38 1.58 -0.83
C ARG A 236 12.65 1.62 -2.17
N LEU A 237 11.33 1.86 -2.15
CA LEU A 237 10.52 1.99 -3.35
C LEU A 237 10.96 3.19 -4.20
N LYS A 238 11.11 4.37 -3.59
CA LYS A 238 11.62 5.58 -4.26
C LYS A 238 12.97 5.32 -4.91
N GLY A 239 13.89 4.66 -4.19
CA GLY A 239 15.20 4.29 -4.73
C GLY A 239 15.13 3.35 -5.94
N GLN A 240 14.25 2.33 -5.92
CA GLN A 240 14.07 1.43 -7.06
C GLN A 240 13.48 2.15 -8.28
N VAL A 241 12.41 2.93 -8.10
CA VAL A 241 11.76 3.67 -9.19
C VAL A 241 12.72 4.72 -9.76
N GLN A 242 13.42 5.46 -8.91
CA GLN A 242 14.39 6.47 -9.33
C GLN A 242 15.52 5.85 -10.16
N ASN A 243 16.07 4.72 -9.74
CA ASN A 243 17.11 4.02 -10.50
C ASN A 243 16.63 3.58 -11.90
N ILE A 244 15.37 3.14 -12.02
CA ILE A 244 14.78 2.80 -13.33
C ILE A 244 14.68 4.06 -14.21
N LEU A 245 14.25 5.20 -13.64
CA LEU A 245 14.17 6.48 -14.33
C LEU A 245 15.55 6.98 -14.78
N ASP A 246 16.54 6.94 -13.88
CA ASP A 246 17.90 7.41 -14.16
C ASP A 246 18.53 6.60 -15.30
N GLN A 247 18.35 5.28 -15.30
CA GLN A 247 18.81 4.42 -16.39
C GLN A 247 18.12 4.80 -17.71
N ARG A 248 16.79 4.96 -17.71
CA ARG A 248 16.03 5.35 -18.91
C ARG A 248 16.46 6.72 -19.45
N MET A 249 16.69 7.70 -18.57
CA MET A 249 17.13 9.05 -18.94
C MET A 249 18.56 9.07 -19.43
N ALA A 250 19.45 8.25 -18.87
CA ALA A 250 20.82 8.12 -19.36
C ALA A 250 20.86 7.64 -20.83
N LEU A 251 20.04 6.63 -21.17
CA LEU A 251 19.89 6.16 -22.54
C LEU A 251 19.28 7.24 -23.46
N PHE A 252 18.24 7.95 -23.00
CA PHE A 252 17.63 9.03 -23.77
C PHE A 252 18.61 10.17 -24.06
N ASN A 253 19.29 10.68 -23.03
CA ASN A 253 20.27 11.77 -23.15
C ASN A 253 21.44 11.37 -24.05
N GLN A 254 21.87 10.11 -24.03
CA GLN A 254 22.91 9.60 -24.92
C GLN A 254 22.49 9.64 -26.40
N ILE A 255 21.22 9.35 -26.69
CA ILE A 255 20.69 9.30 -28.07
C ILE A 255 20.32 10.71 -28.58
N SER A 256 19.69 11.52 -27.74
CA SER A 256 19.14 12.82 -28.11
C SER A 256 20.13 13.97 -27.97
N GLY A 257 21.24 13.79 -27.24
CA GLY A 257 22.17 14.87 -26.89
C GLY A 257 21.59 15.90 -25.92
N SER A 258 20.43 15.60 -25.32
CA SER A 258 19.77 16.38 -24.28
C SER A 258 20.38 16.10 -22.91
N ASN A 259 20.03 16.93 -21.92
CA ASN A 259 20.40 16.72 -20.52
C ASN A 259 19.15 16.83 -19.65
N GLU A 260 18.14 16.02 -19.97
CA GLU A 260 16.89 15.99 -19.21
C GLU A 260 17.01 15.06 -18.01
N THR A 261 16.27 15.37 -16.95
CA THR A 261 16.20 14.55 -15.74
C THR A 261 14.75 14.34 -15.35
N MET A 262 14.47 13.20 -14.72
CA MET A 262 13.16 12.90 -14.14
C MET A 262 13.35 12.42 -12.71
N SER A 263 12.51 12.92 -11.81
CA SER A 263 12.43 12.46 -10.43
C SER A 263 11.17 11.64 -10.21
N CYS A 264 11.19 10.83 -9.16
CA CYS A 264 9.98 10.27 -8.57
C CYS A 264 9.85 10.70 -7.11
N GLU A 265 8.62 10.85 -6.64
CA GLU A 265 8.31 11.16 -5.25
C GLU A 265 7.34 10.13 -4.70
N VAL A 266 7.69 9.57 -3.53
CA VAL A 266 6.86 8.60 -2.81
C VAL A 266 6.47 9.24 -1.49
N ALA A 267 5.19 9.55 -1.35
CA ALA A 267 4.65 10.20 -0.17
C ALA A 267 4.17 9.16 0.85
N GLN A 268 4.63 9.33 2.09
CA GLN A 268 4.04 8.68 3.25
C GLN A 268 2.98 9.60 3.86
N ASN A 269 1.91 9.00 4.35
CA ASN A 269 0.84 9.73 5.01
C ASN A 269 0.64 9.19 6.44
N MET A 270 0.39 10.07 7.41
CA MET A 270 0.08 9.68 8.79
C MET A 270 -1.18 8.79 8.89
N VAL A 271 -2.11 8.90 7.93
CA VAL A 271 -3.32 8.08 7.87
C VAL A 271 -3.20 6.85 6.96
N GLN A 272 -1.99 6.50 6.48
CA GLN A 272 -1.74 5.45 5.49
C GLN A 272 -2.40 4.10 5.80
N ARG A 273 -2.50 3.72 7.08
CA ARG A 273 -3.19 2.49 7.53
C ARG A 273 -4.66 2.45 7.10
N TYR A 274 -5.34 3.59 7.16
CA TYR A 274 -6.77 3.74 6.93
C TYR A 274 -7.05 4.86 5.91
N ALA A 275 -6.12 5.08 4.97
CA ALA A 275 -6.14 6.22 4.04
C ALA A 275 -7.46 6.28 3.27
N VAL A 276 -7.92 5.13 2.76
CA VAL A 276 -9.22 5.01 2.07
C VAL A 276 -10.39 5.49 2.95
N TRP A 277 -10.43 5.05 4.20
CA TRP A 277 -11.50 5.43 5.13
C TRP A 277 -11.41 6.91 5.51
N PHE A 278 -10.21 7.42 5.78
CA PHE A 278 -9.99 8.83 6.07
C PHE A 278 -10.42 9.70 4.89
N GLY A 279 -10.01 9.36 3.66
CA GLY A 279 -10.42 10.07 2.46
C GLY A 279 -11.94 10.05 2.27
N GLY A 280 -12.58 8.91 2.52
CA GLY A 280 -14.04 8.80 2.54
C GLY A 280 -14.71 9.66 3.61
N SER A 281 -14.14 9.74 4.81
CA SER A 281 -14.63 10.58 5.91
C SER A 281 -14.52 12.07 5.61
N VAL A 282 -13.40 12.50 5.02
CA VAL A 282 -13.21 13.90 4.59
C VAL A 282 -14.17 14.23 3.46
N LEU A 283 -14.28 13.36 2.46
CA LEU A 283 -15.19 13.55 1.32
C LEU A 283 -16.64 13.60 1.78
N GLY A 284 -17.05 12.68 2.67
CA GLY A 284 -18.41 12.63 3.23
C GLY A 284 -18.78 13.85 4.09
N SER A 285 -17.77 14.56 4.60
CA SER A 285 -17.95 15.81 5.37
C SER A 285 -17.97 17.06 4.48
N HIS A 286 -17.75 16.91 3.17
CA HIS A 286 -17.70 18.02 2.23
C HIS A 286 -19.11 18.51 1.86
N GLU A 287 -19.31 19.81 1.71
CA GLU A 287 -20.62 20.42 1.41
C GLU A 287 -21.22 19.96 0.08
N ALA A 288 -20.35 19.67 -0.90
CA ALA A 288 -20.73 19.12 -2.20
C ALA A 288 -21.05 17.61 -2.18
N PHE A 289 -20.80 16.90 -1.08
CA PHE A 289 -21.00 15.44 -1.02
C PHE A 289 -22.45 14.99 -1.33
N PRO A 290 -23.49 15.66 -0.82
CA PRO A 290 -24.87 15.30 -1.17
C PRO A 290 -25.16 15.45 -2.67
N GLN A 291 -24.46 16.32 -3.38
CA GLN A 291 -24.67 16.56 -4.82
C GLN A 291 -24.10 15.45 -5.69
N ILE A 292 -23.04 14.77 -5.23
CA ILE A 292 -22.41 13.64 -5.96
C ILE A 292 -23.01 12.28 -5.57
N CYS A 293 -23.81 12.23 -4.50
CA CYS A 293 -24.54 11.03 -4.10
C CYS A 293 -25.70 10.73 -5.05
N LYS A 294 -25.97 9.44 -5.26
CA LYS A 294 -27.21 8.99 -5.91
C LYS A 294 -28.33 9.00 -4.88
N THR A 295 -29.43 9.69 -5.16
CA THR A 295 -30.54 9.78 -4.20
C THR A 295 -31.49 8.59 -4.35
N ARG A 296 -32.31 8.36 -3.31
CA ARG A 296 -33.34 7.32 -3.35
C ARG A 296 -34.35 7.57 -4.47
N GLU A 297 -34.76 8.83 -4.67
CA GLU A 297 -35.73 9.18 -5.72
C GLU A 297 -35.17 8.83 -7.12
N GLN A 298 -33.89 9.12 -7.36
CA GLN A 298 -33.21 8.71 -8.60
C GLN A 298 -33.14 7.19 -8.74
N TYR A 299 -32.87 6.47 -7.66
CA TYR A 299 -32.82 5.01 -7.67
C TYR A 299 -34.18 4.40 -7.99
N GLU A 300 -35.27 4.94 -7.42
CA GLU A 300 -36.63 4.46 -7.69
C GLU A 300 -37.09 4.79 -9.13
N GLU A 301 -36.63 5.90 -9.70
CA GLU A 301 -36.98 6.32 -11.07
C GLU A 301 -36.19 5.61 -12.16
N TYR A 302 -34.86 5.47 -11.99
CA TYR A 302 -33.94 4.97 -13.02
C TYR A 302 -33.36 3.58 -12.72
N GLY A 303 -33.66 3.02 -11.54
CA GLY A 303 -33.17 1.73 -11.08
C GLY A 303 -31.70 1.74 -10.64
N PRO A 304 -31.14 0.56 -10.32
CA PRO A 304 -29.79 0.41 -9.75
C PRO A 304 -28.66 0.83 -10.71
N SER A 305 -28.96 0.95 -12.01
CA SER A 305 -27.98 1.29 -13.05
C SER A 305 -27.26 2.62 -12.81
N ILE A 306 -27.90 3.57 -12.12
CA ILE A 306 -27.30 4.87 -11.77
C ILE A 306 -26.08 4.73 -10.86
N CYS A 307 -25.98 3.63 -10.10
CA CYS A 307 -24.88 3.37 -9.17
C CYS A 307 -23.66 2.73 -9.85
N ARG A 308 -23.74 2.38 -11.15
CA ARG A 308 -22.60 1.84 -11.91
C ARG A 308 -21.45 2.85 -11.99
N HIS A 309 -21.75 4.15 -12.06
CA HIS A 309 -20.76 5.22 -12.17
C HIS A 309 -20.90 6.25 -11.04
N ASN A 310 -19.82 6.46 -10.30
CA ASN A 310 -19.69 7.50 -9.28
C ASN A 310 -18.35 8.21 -9.51
N ALA A 311 -18.39 9.52 -9.72
CA ALA A 311 -17.21 10.36 -9.87
C ALA A 311 -17.09 11.29 -8.65
N ILE A 312 -15.86 11.50 -8.19
CA ILE A 312 -15.56 12.47 -7.11
C ILE A 312 -15.53 13.90 -7.66
N SER A 313 -15.26 14.05 -8.95
CA SER A 313 -15.38 15.33 -9.65
C SER A 313 -16.84 15.58 -9.99
N GLY A 314 -17.34 16.76 -9.60
CA GLY A 314 -18.60 17.31 -10.07
C GLY A 314 -18.51 17.77 -11.53
N SER A 315 -18.07 16.90 -12.43
CA SER A 315 -18.24 17.13 -13.87
C SER A 315 -19.73 16.97 -14.18
N MET A 316 -20.47 18.09 -14.08
CA MET A 316 -21.53 18.39 -15.04
C MET A 316 -20.92 18.51 -16.44
#